data_AF-A0A960AP74-F1
#
_entry.id   AF-A0A960AP74-F1
#
_cell.length_a   1.000
_cell.length_b   1.000
_cell.length_c   1.000
_cell.angle_alpha   90.00
_cell.angle_beta   90.00
_cell.angle_gamma   90.00
#
_symmetry.space_group_name_H-M   'P 1'
#
loop_
_entity.id
_entity.type
_entity.pdbx_description
1 polymer ?
#
loop_
_entity_poly.entity_id
_entity_poly.type
_entity_poly.pdbx_seq_one_letter_code
_entity_poly.pdbx_strand_id
1 'polypeptide(L)'
;TPADGPEHVERALRAAVAAGHDTDTVAAIAGSLLGAKWGVSAIPLDWRRRVHGWPGLTGRDLARLASVAVTGDEWPRRLYEGVDPQGPPVPLAADPGVWVGDVFGLADLPHEVTSVVSLCRLGDQQVPAHIPADKHVEVWLIDNAAPEENPHLEFVARDTVDLIARLRDAGETVYVHCVQARSRTPFIAAMYTARVSGVPGVQALHEVSQQLPQAHPNRAFRAHLADV
;
A
#
# COMPACT_ATOMS: atom_id res chain seq x y z
N THR A 1 26.86 -1.47 -3.73
CA THR A 1 26.76 -2.91 -3.37
C THR A 1 25.55 -3.45 -4.08
N PRO A 2 25.60 -4.62 -4.76
CA PRO A 2 24.42 -5.16 -5.40
C PRO A 2 23.54 -5.71 -4.28
N ALA A 3 22.68 -4.84 -3.78
CA ALA A 3 21.41 -5.26 -3.24
C ALA A 3 20.63 -5.90 -4.40
N ASP A 4 20.23 -7.15 -4.22
CA ASP A 4 19.40 -7.87 -5.19
C ASP A 4 17.90 -7.73 -4.88
N GLY A 5 17.55 -6.86 -3.91
CA GLY A 5 16.19 -6.58 -3.49
C GLY A 5 15.75 -5.11 -3.69
N PRO A 6 14.54 -4.76 -3.25
CA PRO A 6 13.94 -3.44 -3.45
C PRO A 6 14.75 -2.29 -2.83
N GLU A 7 15.59 -2.56 -1.84
CA GLU A 7 16.55 -1.60 -1.27
C GLU A 7 17.53 -1.03 -2.30
N HIS A 8 17.72 -1.71 -3.43
CA HIS A 8 18.53 -1.20 -4.54
C HIS A 8 17.93 0.08 -5.14
N VAL A 9 16.61 0.20 -5.20
CA VAL A 9 15.92 1.39 -5.75
C VAL A 9 16.30 2.62 -4.96
N GLU A 10 16.13 2.57 -3.64
CA GLU A 10 16.46 3.69 -2.77
C GLU A 10 17.95 4.05 -2.81
N ARG A 11 18.81 3.04 -2.71
CA ARG A 11 20.26 3.25 -2.68
C ARG A 11 20.80 3.83 -3.97
N ALA A 12 20.35 3.32 -5.12
CA ALA A 12 20.80 3.79 -6.42
C ALA A 12 20.28 5.20 -6.71
N LEU A 13 19.03 5.52 -6.35
CA LEU A 13 18.50 6.88 -6.47
C LEU A 13 19.24 7.87 -5.57
N ARG A 14 19.51 7.51 -4.30
CA ARG A 14 20.32 8.36 -3.41
C ARG A 14 21.73 8.57 -3.94
N ALA A 15 22.35 7.54 -4.55
CA ALA A 15 23.66 7.66 -5.17
C ALA A 15 23.64 8.56 -6.41
N ALA A 16 22.62 8.43 -7.27
CA ALA A 16 22.41 9.31 -8.41
C ALA A 16 22.27 10.78 -7.98
N VAL A 17 21.54 11.03 -6.88
CA VAL A 17 21.41 12.37 -6.31
C VAL A 17 22.72 12.88 -5.71
N ALA A 18 23.42 12.03 -4.95
CA ALA A 18 24.68 12.41 -4.31
C ALA A 18 25.83 12.64 -5.30
N ALA A 19 25.74 12.14 -6.53
CA ALA A 19 26.74 12.34 -7.57
C ALA A 19 26.88 13.81 -8.02
N GLY A 20 25.89 14.66 -7.73
CA GLY A 20 25.92 16.10 -8.01
C GLY A 20 25.62 16.46 -9.48
N HIS A 21 25.95 17.69 -9.88
CA HIS A 21 25.70 18.26 -11.21
C HIS A 21 24.20 18.31 -11.60
N ASP A 22 23.83 17.76 -12.76
CA ASP A 22 22.47 17.66 -13.31
C ASP A 22 21.70 16.54 -12.60
N THR A 23 21.59 16.69 -11.29
CA THR A 23 21.13 15.67 -10.35
C THR A 23 19.69 15.25 -10.62
N ASP A 24 18.81 16.19 -10.97
CA ASP A 24 17.40 15.90 -11.29
C ASP A 24 17.28 15.07 -12.56
N THR A 25 18.01 15.41 -13.63
CA THR A 25 18.01 14.61 -14.87
C THR A 25 18.60 13.22 -14.65
N VAL A 26 19.74 13.11 -13.97
CA VAL A 26 20.39 11.82 -13.69
C VAL A 26 19.50 10.95 -12.79
N ALA A 27 18.90 11.52 -11.75
CA ALA A 27 17.96 10.81 -10.88
C ALA A 27 16.69 10.39 -11.63
N ALA A 28 16.19 11.21 -12.56
CA ALA A 28 15.05 10.85 -13.40
C ALA A 28 15.36 9.64 -14.29
N ILE A 29 16.49 9.66 -15.02
CA ILE A 29 16.91 8.53 -15.87
C ILE A 29 17.14 7.27 -15.05
N ALA A 30 17.89 7.38 -13.94
CA ALA A 30 18.13 6.25 -13.05
C ALA A 30 16.82 5.70 -12.49
N GLY A 31 15.89 6.57 -12.07
CA GLY A 31 14.57 6.22 -11.57
C GLY A 31 13.74 5.47 -12.60
N SER A 32 13.72 5.91 -13.86
CA SER A 32 13.03 5.20 -14.94
C SER A 32 13.58 3.79 -15.15
N LEU A 33 14.91 3.63 -15.17
CA LEU A 33 15.55 2.31 -15.33
C LEU A 33 15.30 1.39 -14.13
N LEU A 34 15.39 1.92 -12.92
CA LEU A 34 15.13 1.19 -11.68
C LEU A 34 13.66 0.77 -11.59
N GLY A 35 12.73 1.66 -11.92
CA GLY A 35 11.30 1.36 -11.97
C GLY A 35 10.96 0.28 -13.00
N ALA A 36 11.59 0.34 -14.19
CA ALA A 36 11.41 -0.68 -15.22
C ALA A 36 11.96 -2.06 -14.81
N LYS A 37 13.09 -2.10 -14.09
CA LYS A 37 13.71 -3.34 -13.63
C LYS A 37 12.99 -3.96 -12.43
N TRP A 38 12.67 -3.16 -11.42
CA TRP A 38 12.22 -3.65 -10.11
C TRP A 38 10.71 -3.55 -9.92
N GLY A 39 10.02 -2.77 -10.74
CA GLY A 39 8.58 -2.55 -10.63
C GLY A 39 8.18 -1.59 -9.52
N VAL A 40 6.91 -1.16 -9.55
CA VAL A 40 6.37 -0.15 -8.63
C VAL A 40 6.32 -0.60 -7.17
N SER A 41 6.24 -1.90 -6.90
CA SER A 41 6.23 -2.47 -5.55
C SER A 41 7.59 -2.40 -4.85
N ALA A 42 8.68 -2.10 -5.58
CA ALA A 42 10.00 -1.86 -4.99
C ALA A 42 10.24 -0.38 -4.61
N ILE A 43 9.34 0.53 -4.99
CA ILE A 43 9.49 1.96 -4.68
C ILE A 43 8.84 2.23 -3.32
N PRO A 44 9.54 2.86 -2.35
CA PRO A 44 8.98 3.18 -1.04
C PRO A 44 7.66 3.95 -1.15
N LEU A 45 6.66 3.54 -0.38
CA LEU A 45 5.30 4.08 -0.42
C LEU A 45 5.27 5.56 -0.06
N ASP A 46 6.10 6.00 0.89
CA ASP A 46 6.21 7.42 1.25
C ASP A 46 6.75 8.26 0.08
N TRP A 47 7.62 7.71 -0.76
CA TRP A 47 8.10 8.38 -1.97
C TRP A 47 7.00 8.43 -3.04
N ARG A 48 6.29 7.32 -3.24
CA ARG A 48 5.19 7.22 -4.21
C ARG A 48 4.07 8.21 -3.94
N ARG A 49 3.78 8.48 -2.67
CA ARG A 49 2.78 9.45 -2.21
C ARG A 49 3.18 10.90 -2.46
N ARG A 50 4.48 11.19 -2.49
CA ARG A 50 5.05 12.55 -2.66
C ARG A 50 5.44 12.88 -4.10
N VAL A 51 5.60 11.87 -4.95
CA VAL A 51 5.93 12.05 -6.36
C VAL A 51 4.80 12.78 -7.08
N HIS A 52 5.18 13.78 -7.88
CA HIS A 52 4.31 14.56 -8.72
C HIS A 52 4.88 14.64 -10.15
N GLY A 53 4.00 14.70 -11.15
CA GLY A 53 4.31 14.84 -12.56
C GLY A 53 3.56 16.02 -13.20
N TRP A 54 3.97 16.42 -14.39
CA TRP A 54 3.30 17.50 -15.15
C TRP A 54 1.97 17.01 -15.75
N PRO A 55 0.91 17.85 -15.84
CA PRO A 55 0.79 19.24 -15.35
C PRO A 55 0.34 19.35 -13.88
N GLY A 56 0.18 18.21 -13.21
CA GLY A 56 -0.30 18.10 -11.83
C GLY A 56 -0.66 16.65 -11.49
N LEU A 57 -0.01 15.70 -12.16
CA LEU A 57 -0.24 14.27 -12.01
C LEU A 57 0.34 13.80 -10.67
N THR A 58 -0.37 12.90 -10.02
CA THR A 58 0.11 12.26 -8.78
C THR A 58 0.93 11.01 -9.11
N GLY A 59 1.64 10.44 -8.12
CA GLY A 59 2.28 9.14 -8.27
C GLY A 59 1.31 8.02 -8.69
N ARG A 60 0.06 8.10 -8.26
CA ARG A 60 -1.03 7.20 -8.69
C ARG A 60 -1.33 7.37 -10.18
N ASP A 61 -1.45 8.60 -10.66
CA ASP A 61 -1.70 8.88 -12.07
C ASP A 61 -0.56 8.41 -12.96
N LEU A 62 0.69 8.59 -12.53
CA LEU A 62 1.86 8.14 -13.26
C LEU A 62 1.89 6.60 -13.37
N ALA A 63 1.57 5.88 -12.29
CA ALA A 63 1.46 4.42 -12.31
C ALA A 63 0.33 3.94 -13.24
N ARG A 64 -0.81 4.65 -13.24
CA ARG A 64 -1.91 4.39 -14.18
C ARG A 64 -1.47 4.58 -15.63
N LEU A 65 -0.84 5.71 -15.96
CA LEU A 65 -0.36 5.98 -17.32
C LEU A 65 0.64 4.92 -17.79
N ALA A 66 1.56 4.49 -16.91
CA ALA A 66 2.49 3.41 -17.22
C ALA A 66 1.75 2.10 -17.52
N SER A 67 0.73 1.75 -16.73
CA SER A 67 -0.08 0.55 -16.99
C SER A 67 -0.82 0.62 -18.33
N VAL A 68 -1.50 1.73 -18.62
CA VAL A 68 -2.22 1.93 -19.88
C VAL A 68 -1.26 1.86 -21.07
N ALA A 69 -0.08 2.47 -20.96
CA ALA A 69 0.92 2.46 -22.02
C ALA A 69 1.48 1.04 -22.32
N VAL A 70 1.60 0.20 -21.29
CA VAL A 70 2.12 -1.17 -21.43
C VAL A 70 1.06 -2.15 -21.91
N THR A 71 -0.18 -2.07 -21.40
CA THR A 71 -1.22 -3.05 -21.73
C THR A 71 -2.10 -2.63 -22.91
N GLY A 72 -2.21 -1.33 -23.18
CA GLY A 72 -3.15 -0.77 -24.15
C GLY A 72 -4.60 -0.73 -23.65
N ASP A 73 -4.86 -1.19 -22.43
CA ASP A 73 -6.21 -1.21 -21.86
C ASP A 73 -6.59 0.15 -21.27
N GLU A 74 -7.86 0.51 -21.40
CA GLU A 74 -8.41 1.66 -20.67
C GLU A 74 -8.40 1.41 -19.16
N TRP A 75 -8.04 2.44 -18.39
CA TRP A 75 -8.15 2.35 -16.93
C TRP A 75 -9.62 2.46 -16.51
N PRO A 76 -10.14 1.52 -15.70
CA PRO A 76 -11.54 1.51 -15.35
C PRO A 76 -11.90 2.66 -14.40
N ARG A 77 -13.14 3.17 -14.54
CA ARG A 77 -13.68 4.17 -13.60
C ARG A 77 -13.88 3.62 -12.20
N ARG A 78 -14.37 2.38 -12.13
CA ARG A 78 -14.58 1.61 -10.90
C ARG A 78 -14.07 0.19 -11.13
N LEU A 79 -13.38 -0.32 -10.13
CA LEU A 79 -13.01 -1.73 -10.00
C LEU A 79 -13.94 -2.41 -9.00
N TYR A 80 -14.04 -3.74 -9.14
CA TYR A 80 -14.73 -4.64 -8.21
C TYR A 80 -16.25 -4.48 -8.19
N GLU A 81 -16.84 -4.09 -9.33
CA GLU A 81 -18.29 -4.18 -9.52
C GLU A 81 -18.77 -5.62 -9.35
N GLY A 82 -19.88 -5.81 -8.63
CA GLY A 82 -20.45 -7.13 -8.34
C GLY A 82 -19.80 -7.90 -7.18
N VAL A 83 -18.87 -7.27 -6.43
CA VAL A 83 -18.36 -7.82 -5.16
C VAL A 83 -19.25 -7.34 -4.01
N ASP A 84 -19.57 -8.24 -3.07
CA ASP A 84 -20.39 -7.89 -1.90
C ASP A 84 -19.56 -7.18 -0.80
N PRO A 85 -20.07 -6.07 -0.23
CA PRO A 85 -19.50 -5.46 0.97
C PRO A 85 -19.51 -6.43 2.15
N GLN A 86 -18.47 -6.36 2.99
CA GLN A 86 -18.34 -7.17 4.20
C GLN A 86 -18.77 -6.43 5.46
N GLY A 87 -18.78 -5.09 5.44
CA GLY A 87 -19.22 -4.28 6.57
C GLY A 87 -18.67 -2.86 6.53
N PRO A 88 -19.08 -2.01 7.49
CA PRO A 88 -18.54 -0.66 7.62
C PRO A 88 -17.06 -0.72 8.06
N PRO A 89 -16.29 0.36 7.84
CA PRO A 89 -14.99 0.55 8.48
C PRO A 89 -15.07 0.35 10.00
N VAL A 90 -14.09 -0.32 10.58
CA VAL A 90 -13.99 -0.52 12.04
C VAL A 90 -12.64 -0.07 12.56
N PRO A 91 -12.55 0.57 13.74
CA PRO A 91 -11.27 0.93 14.35
C PRO A 91 -10.56 -0.34 14.85
N LEU A 92 -9.25 -0.41 14.60
CA LEU A 92 -8.40 -1.50 15.05
C LEU A 92 -8.23 -1.43 16.58
N ALA A 93 -8.38 -2.55 17.28
CA ALA A 93 -8.35 -2.56 18.75
C ALA A 93 -6.99 -2.12 19.31
N ALA A 94 -5.90 -2.41 18.59
CA ALA A 94 -4.54 -2.05 18.97
C ALA A 94 -4.23 -0.55 18.78
N ASP A 95 -4.95 0.14 17.89
CA ASP A 95 -4.84 1.59 17.65
C ASP A 95 -6.16 2.11 17.06
N PRO A 96 -7.01 2.77 17.87
CA PRO A 96 -8.30 3.26 17.41
C PRO A 96 -8.26 4.32 16.30
N GLY A 97 -7.08 4.89 16.00
CA GLY A 97 -6.92 5.78 14.84
C GLY A 97 -6.45 5.07 13.57
N VAL A 98 -6.29 3.75 13.59
CA VAL A 98 -6.20 2.92 12.38
C VAL A 98 -7.53 2.22 12.18
N TRP A 99 -8.22 2.55 11.09
CA TRP A 99 -9.46 1.92 10.67
C TRP A 99 -9.17 0.86 9.63
N VAL A 100 -9.90 -0.24 9.67
CA VAL A 100 -9.75 -1.36 8.73
C VAL A 100 -11.09 -1.69 8.06
N GLY A 101 -11.03 -2.13 6.81
CA GLY A 101 -12.23 -2.53 6.09
C GLY A 101 -11.99 -2.98 4.66
N ASP A 102 -13.05 -2.89 3.86
CA ASP A 102 -13.09 -3.27 2.45
C ASP A 102 -13.16 -2.02 1.53
N VAL A 103 -13.22 -2.22 0.22
CA VAL A 103 -13.19 -1.10 -0.73
C VAL A 103 -14.46 -0.25 -0.68
N PHE A 104 -15.58 -0.81 -0.22
CA PHE A 104 -16.87 -0.13 -0.17
C PHE A 104 -16.93 0.87 0.98
N GLY A 105 -16.12 0.69 2.03
CA GLY A 105 -15.93 1.68 3.08
C GLY A 105 -15.45 3.04 2.57
N LEU A 106 -14.81 3.11 1.39
CA LEU A 106 -14.45 4.39 0.76
C LEU A 106 -15.67 5.27 0.44
N ALA A 107 -16.85 4.68 0.20
CA ALA A 107 -18.04 5.45 -0.12
C ALA A 107 -18.61 6.23 1.08
N ASP A 108 -18.33 5.78 2.30
CA ASP A 108 -18.83 6.33 3.56
C ASP A 108 -17.76 6.20 4.65
N LEU A 109 -16.67 6.96 4.47
CA LEU A 109 -15.59 6.98 5.46
C LEU A 109 -16.01 7.78 6.70
N PRO A 110 -15.64 7.32 7.91
CA PRO A 110 -15.73 8.14 9.10
C PRO A 110 -15.02 9.48 8.88
N HIS A 111 -15.66 10.58 9.27
CA HIS A 111 -15.16 11.94 9.05
C HIS A 111 -13.79 12.21 9.69
N GLU A 112 -13.41 11.40 10.69
CA GLU A 112 -12.12 11.46 11.35
C GLU A 112 -10.98 10.93 10.47
N VAL A 113 -11.27 10.11 9.44
CA VAL A 113 -10.27 9.55 8.52
C VAL A 113 -9.68 10.64 7.65
N THR A 114 -8.36 10.82 7.75
CA THR A 114 -7.62 11.85 7.03
C THR A 114 -6.65 11.27 5.99
N SER A 115 -6.35 9.96 6.08
CA SER A 115 -5.44 9.25 5.17
C SER A 115 -5.97 7.87 4.79
N VAL A 116 -5.65 7.42 3.57
CA VAL A 116 -6.11 6.13 3.03
C VAL A 116 -4.94 5.31 2.48
N VAL A 117 -4.84 4.05 2.91
CA VAL A 117 -3.88 3.06 2.44
C VAL A 117 -4.65 1.91 1.78
N SER A 118 -4.68 1.91 0.45
CA SER A 118 -5.42 0.93 -0.35
C SER A 118 -4.51 -0.23 -0.74
N LEU A 119 -4.75 -1.43 -0.22
CA LEU A 119 -4.00 -2.67 -0.51
C LEU A 119 -4.44 -3.34 -1.83
N CYS A 120 -5.06 -2.57 -2.70
CA CYS A 120 -5.58 -2.99 -3.99
C CYS A 120 -5.55 -1.81 -4.97
N ARG A 121 -5.66 -2.15 -6.26
CA ARG A 121 -5.83 -1.14 -7.31
C ARG A 121 -7.21 -0.50 -7.19
N LEU A 122 -7.31 0.77 -7.53
CA LEU A 122 -8.59 1.48 -7.56
C LEU A 122 -8.85 2.11 -8.93
N GLY A 123 -10.12 2.14 -9.32
CA GLY A 123 -10.61 2.96 -10.41
C GLY A 123 -10.48 4.45 -10.09
N ASP A 124 -10.45 5.28 -11.12
CA ASP A 124 -10.11 6.70 -10.99
C ASP A 124 -11.10 7.52 -10.14
N GLN A 125 -12.33 7.03 -9.93
CA GLN A 125 -13.37 7.69 -9.13
C GLN A 125 -13.64 7.05 -7.75
N GLN A 126 -12.84 6.07 -7.32
CA GLN A 126 -13.12 5.35 -6.06
C GLN A 126 -12.54 6.00 -4.80
N VAL A 127 -11.55 6.89 -4.94
CA VAL A 127 -10.97 7.59 -3.79
C VAL A 127 -11.81 8.84 -3.49
N PRO A 128 -12.26 9.06 -2.24
CA PRO A 128 -13.06 10.23 -1.91
C PRO A 128 -12.31 11.54 -2.13
N ALA A 129 -12.97 12.52 -2.72
CA ALA A 129 -12.36 13.82 -3.06
C ALA A 129 -11.87 14.63 -1.84
N HIS A 130 -12.36 14.33 -0.65
CA HIS A 130 -11.91 14.97 0.59
C HIS A 130 -10.56 14.45 1.09
N ILE A 131 -10.09 13.30 0.58
CA ILE A 131 -8.76 12.77 0.89
C ILE A 131 -7.75 13.41 -0.06
N PRO A 132 -6.81 14.22 0.44
CA PRO A 132 -5.78 14.81 -0.40
C PRO A 132 -4.94 13.75 -1.11
N ALA A 133 -4.44 14.06 -2.31
CA ALA A 133 -3.63 13.13 -3.09
C ALA A 133 -2.37 12.64 -2.34
N ASP A 134 -1.75 13.51 -1.54
CA ASP A 134 -0.60 13.18 -0.69
C ASP A 134 -0.99 12.45 0.60
N LYS A 135 -2.27 12.16 0.83
CA LYS A 135 -2.78 11.36 1.95
C LYS A 135 -3.38 10.01 1.48
N HIS A 136 -3.30 9.72 0.19
CA HIS A 136 -3.68 8.44 -0.39
C HIS A 136 -2.48 7.69 -0.96
N VAL A 137 -2.45 6.37 -0.78
CA VAL A 137 -1.51 5.50 -1.50
C VAL A 137 -2.16 4.17 -1.86
N GLU A 138 -1.88 3.67 -3.06
CA GLU A 138 -2.20 2.30 -3.48
C GLU A 138 -0.99 1.38 -3.28
N VAL A 139 -1.09 0.39 -2.41
CA VAL A 139 -0.09 -0.65 -2.22
C VAL A 139 -0.32 -1.76 -3.24
N TRP A 140 0.72 -2.10 -3.99
CA TRP A 140 0.70 -3.22 -4.95
C TRP A 140 0.93 -4.53 -4.21
N LEU A 141 -0.12 -4.99 -3.53
CA LEU A 141 -0.18 -6.26 -2.83
C LEU A 141 -1.26 -7.14 -3.46
N ILE A 142 -0.83 -8.23 -4.09
CA ILE A 142 -1.73 -9.11 -4.84
C ILE A 142 -2.24 -10.22 -3.93
N ASP A 143 -3.55 -10.48 -3.94
CA ASP A 143 -4.16 -11.54 -3.13
C ASP A 143 -3.96 -12.93 -3.75
N ASN A 144 -2.71 -13.27 -3.97
CA ASN A 144 -2.28 -14.54 -4.52
C ASN A 144 -1.06 -15.00 -3.74
N ALA A 145 -1.01 -16.28 -3.44
CA ALA A 145 0.06 -16.89 -2.67
C ALA A 145 1.24 -17.37 -3.53
N ALA A 146 1.19 -17.14 -4.84
CA ALA A 146 2.30 -17.42 -5.74
C ALA A 146 3.40 -16.35 -5.56
N PRO A 147 4.67 -16.73 -5.31
CA PRO A 147 5.75 -15.76 -5.05
C PRO A 147 5.96 -14.74 -6.17
N GLU A 148 5.75 -15.12 -7.42
CA GLU A 148 5.88 -14.28 -8.61
C GLU A 148 4.86 -13.13 -8.66
N GLU A 149 3.72 -13.28 -7.98
CA GLU A 149 2.69 -12.23 -7.88
C GLU A 149 3.05 -11.17 -6.84
N ASN A 150 3.95 -11.50 -5.90
CA ASN A 150 4.42 -10.60 -4.85
C ASN A 150 5.95 -10.71 -4.69
N PRO A 151 6.74 -10.30 -5.70
CA PRO A 151 8.19 -10.49 -5.71
C PRO A 151 8.92 -9.78 -4.56
N HIS A 152 8.30 -8.76 -3.97
CA HIS A 152 8.84 -7.93 -2.88
C HIS A 152 8.00 -8.01 -1.60
N LEU A 153 7.33 -9.14 -1.32
CA LEU A 153 6.33 -9.27 -0.26
C LEU A 153 6.78 -8.71 1.10
N GLU A 154 7.94 -9.13 1.61
CA GLU A 154 8.46 -8.67 2.91
C GLU A 154 8.64 -7.15 2.94
N PHE A 155 9.27 -6.59 1.90
CA PHE A 155 9.48 -5.15 1.79
C PHE A 155 8.15 -4.40 1.75
N VAL A 156 7.21 -4.83 0.90
CA VAL A 156 5.90 -4.19 0.76
C VAL A 156 5.12 -4.24 2.07
N ALA A 157 5.09 -5.39 2.75
CA ALA A 157 4.38 -5.54 4.02
C ALA A 157 4.97 -4.63 5.10
N ARG A 158 6.29 -4.65 5.28
CA ARG A 158 6.99 -3.79 6.25
C ARG A 158 6.82 -2.31 5.93
N ASP A 159 7.05 -1.88 4.69
CA ASP A 159 6.94 -0.47 4.31
C ASP A 159 5.49 0.04 4.42
N THR A 160 4.50 -0.84 4.22
CA THR A 160 3.09 -0.50 4.49
C THR A 160 2.86 -0.23 5.98
N VAL A 161 3.35 -1.11 6.86
CA VAL A 161 3.24 -0.92 8.33
C VAL A 161 4.02 0.31 8.79
N ASP A 162 5.22 0.55 8.24
CA ASP A 162 6.01 1.75 8.50
C ASP A 162 5.29 3.03 8.05
N LEU A 163 4.64 3.01 6.89
CA LEU A 163 3.86 4.14 6.43
C LEU A 163 2.67 4.41 7.36
N ILE A 164 1.92 3.37 7.77
CA ILE A 164 0.79 3.53 8.69
C ILE A 164 1.30 4.15 9.99
N ALA A 165 2.39 3.62 10.58
CA ALA A 165 2.98 4.17 11.80
C ALA A 165 3.39 5.64 11.64
N ARG A 166 4.08 6.00 10.54
CA ARG A 166 4.47 7.40 10.26
C ARG A 166 3.27 8.35 10.12
N LEU A 167 2.18 7.89 9.52
CA LEU A 167 0.95 8.67 9.41
C LEU A 167 0.32 8.88 10.79
N ARG A 168 0.29 7.82 11.61
CA ARG A 168 -0.22 7.88 12.99
C ARG A 168 0.62 8.81 13.88
N ASP A 169 1.95 8.74 13.78
CA ASP A 169 2.87 9.66 14.47
C ASP A 169 2.67 11.12 14.04
N ALA A 170 2.23 11.35 12.80
CA ALA A 170 1.86 12.67 12.29
C ALA A 170 0.45 13.13 12.69
N GLY A 171 -0.28 12.34 13.49
CA GLY A 171 -1.63 12.65 13.96
C GLY A 171 -2.76 12.30 12.99
N GLU A 172 -2.46 11.59 11.89
CA GLU A 172 -3.46 11.20 10.88
C GLU A 172 -4.30 10.03 11.36
N THR A 173 -5.59 10.01 11.04
CA THR A 173 -6.42 8.80 11.16
C THR A 173 -6.38 8.06 9.83
N VAL A 174 -6.00 6.78 9.85
CA VAL A 174 -5.67 6.02 8.64
C VAL A 174 -6.71 4.95 8.37
N TYR A 175 -7.28 4.94 7.17
CA TYR A 175 -8.10 3.82 6.71
C TYR A 175 -7.27 2.86 5.85
N VAL A 176 -7.16 1.60 6.30
CA VAL A 176 -6.45 0.52 5.62
C VAL A 176 -7.47 -0.47 5.07
N HIS A 177 -7.47 -0.68 3.76
CA HIS A 177 -8.44 -1.58 3.16
C HIS A 177 -7.89 -2.36 1.97
N CYS A 178 -8.56 -3.43 1.61
CA CYS A 178 -8.38 -4.13 0.34
C CYS A 178 -9.73 -4.22 -0.35
N VAL A 179 -9.96 -5.25 -1.18
CA VAL A 179 -11.24 -5.41 -1.88
C VAL A 179 -12.35 -5.88 -0.94
N GLN A 180 -12.12 -6.94 -0.18
CA GLN A 180 -13.15 -7.60 0.65
C GLN A 180 -12.77 -7.67 2.14
N ALA A 181 -11.71 -7.01 2.59
CA ALA A 181 -11.20 -7.16 3.96
C ALA A 181 -10.91 -8.62 4.40
N ARG A 182 -10.81 -9.57 3.46
CA ARG A 182 -10.69 -11.00 3.78
C ARG A 182 -9.25 -11.45 3.95
N SER A 183 -8.33 -10.96 3.14
CA SER A 183 -6.96 -11.48 3.12
C SER A 183 -5.91 -10.39 3.36
N ARG A 184 -5.79 -9.42 2.45
CA ARG A 184 -4.77 -8.35 2.55
C ARG A 184 -4.97 -7.41 3.72
N THR A 185 -6.20 -6.95 3.98
CA THR A 185 -6.50 -6.08 5.13
C THR A 185 -6.12 -6.76 6.45
N PRO A 186 -6.62 -7.97 6.79
CA PRO A 186 -6.25 -8.61 8.05
C PRO A 186 -4.77 -8.99 8.12
N PHE A 187 -4.12 -9.26 6.98
CA PHE A 187 -2.66 -9.47 6.95
C PHE A 187 -1.88 -8.22 7.41
N ILE A 188 -2.12 -7.06 6.79
CA ILE A 188 -1.43 -5.81 7.16
C ILE A 188 -1.86 -5.33 8.54
N ALA A 189 -3.14 -5.47 8.90
CA ALA A 189 -3.63 -5.14 10.23
C ALA A 189 -2.94 -6.01 11.30
N ALA A 190 -2.76 -7.31 11.07
CA ALA A 190 -2.05 -8.19 11.98
C ALA A 190 -0.56 -7.82 12.11
N MET A 191 0.11 -7.49 10.99
CA MET A 191 1.50 -7.00 11.02
C MET A 191 1.64 -5.71 11.83
N TYR A 192 0.69 -4.77 11.66
CA TYR A 192 0.67 -3.52 12.42
C TYR A 192 0.40 -3.78 13.91
N THR A 193 -0.62 -4.58 14.24
CA THR A 193 -0.95 -4.99 15.62
C THR A 193 0.24 -5.68 16.30
N ALA A 194 0.92 -6.60 15.63
CA ALA A 194 2.11 -7.27 16.14
C ALA A 194 3.20 -6.28 16.55
N ARG A 195 3.47 -5.28 15.68
CA ARG A 195 4.44 -4.22 15.95
C ARG A 195 4.07 -3.36 17.15
N VAL A 196 2.83 -2.86 17.21
CA VAL A 196 2.44 -1.89 18.26
C VAL A 196 2.19 -2.57 19.61
N SER A 197 1.73 -3.81 19.61
CA SER A 197 1.45 -4.58 20.83
C SER A 197 2.64 -5.42 21.30
N GLY A 198 3.67 -5.60 20.47
CA GLY A 198 4.83 -6.43 20.79
C GLY A 198 4.51 -7.92 20.90
N VAL A 199 3.53 -8.40 20.12
CA VAL A 199 3.07 -9.80 20.11
C VAL A 199 3.40 -10.48 18.78
N PRO A 200 3.54 -11.81 18.74
CA PRO A 200 3.79 -12.54 17.49
C PRO A 200 2.69 -12.31 16.44
N GLY A 201 3.05 -12.30 15.16
CA GLY A 201 2.13 -12.06 14.04
C GLY A 201 0.93 -13.01 14.00
N VAL A 202 1.13 -14.28 14.36
CA VAL A 202 0.04 -15.28 14.46
C VAL A 202 -0.97 -14.90 15.55
N GLN A 203 -0.49 -14.41 16.70
CA GLN A 203 -1.35 -13.94 17.79
C GLN A 203 -2.10 -12.67 17.36
N ALA A 204 -1.40 -11.72 16.75
CA ALA A 204 -2.00 -10.49 16.24
C ALA A 204 -3.11 -10.78 15.21
N LEU A 205 -2.91 -11.78 14.34
CA LEU A 205 -3.96 -12.21 13.40
C LEU A 205 -5.19 -12.77 14.11
N HIS A 206 -4.99 -13.55 15.18
CA HIS A 206 -6.11 -14.05 15.97
C HIS A 206 -6.93 -12.89 16.59
N GLU A 207 -6.26 -11.86 17.12
CA GLU A 207 -6.90 -10.66 17.67
C GLU A 207 -7.66 -9.87 16.59
N VAL A 208 -7.04 -9.61 15.44
CA VAL A 208 -7.69 -8.96 14.29
C VAL A 208 -8.89 -9.74 13.79
N SER A 209 -8.83 -11.08 13.80
CA SER A 209 -9.94 -11.93 13.37
C SER A 209 -11.17 -11.85 14.29
N GLN A 210 -11.02 -11.37 15.53
CA GLN A 210 -12.17 -11.07 16.39
C GLN A 210 -12.93 -9.82 15.92
N GLN A 211 -12.25 -8.88 15.24
CA GLN A 211 -12.86 -7.67 14.68
C GLN A 211 -13.31 -7.84 13.23
N LEU A 212 -12.62 -8.71 12.48
CA LEU A 212 -12.92 -9.06 11.09
C LEU A 212 -13.19 -10.58 11.00
N PRO A 213 -14.40 -11.08 11.32
CA PRO A 213 -14.69 -12.52 11.39
C PRO A 213 -14.46 -13.28 10.08
N GLN A 214 -14.53 -12.59 8.94
CA GLN A 214 -14.24 -13.12 7.61
C GLN A 214 -12.74 -13.24 7.32
N ALA A 215 -11.86 -12.80 8.22
CA ALA A 215 -10.42 -12.80 8.03
C ALA A 215 -9.89 -14.21 7.72
N HIS A 216 -9.29 -14.32 6.55
CA HIS A 216 -8.67 -15.52 6.04
C HIS A 216 -7.53 -15.14 5.06
N PRO A 217 -6.40 -14.57 5.55
CA PRO A 217 -5.22 -14.31 4.73
C PRO A 217 -4.81 -15.53 3.92
N ASN A 218 -4.31 -15.34 2.70
CA ASN A 218 -3.83 -16.46 1.90
C ASN A 218 -2.62 -17.16 2.56
N ARG A 219 -2.22 -18.32 2.03
CA ARG A 219 -1.14 -19.12 2.65
C ARG A 219 0.20 -18.39 2.74
N ALA A 220 0.54 -17.53 1.78
CA ALA A 220 1.82 -16.80 1.79
C ALA A 220 1.82 -15.73 2.88
N PHE A 221 0.70 -15.01 3.05
CA PHE A 221 0.56 -14.01 4.11
C PHE A 221 0.57 -14.63 5.50
N ARG A 222 -0.08 -15.79 5.68
CA ARG A 222 -0.01 -16.54 6.95
C ARG A 222 1.39 -17.07 7.25
N ALA A 223 2.10 -17.56 6.23
CA ALA A 223 3.49 -17.98 6.39
C ALA A 223 4.37 -16.80 6.82
N HIS A 224 4.22 -15.65 6.17
CA HIS A 224 4.92 -14.43 6.55
C HIS A 224 4.63 -14.03 8.00
N LEU A 225 3.37 -14.01 8.44
CA LEU A 225 2.98 -13.73 9.83
C LEU A 225 3.52 -14.71 10.87
N ALA A 226 3.92 -15.93 10.46
CA ALA A 226 4.53 -16.89 11.37
C ALA A 226 6.00 -16.57 11.68
N ASP A 227 6.64 -15.75 10.83
CA ASP A 227 8.04 -15.36 10.93
C ASP A 227 8.23 -13.99 11.62
N VAL A 228 7.15 -13.29 12.00
CA VAL A 228 7.16 -11.92 12.57
C VAL A 228 6.61 -11.86 13.98
#